data_AF-A0AA42Y2V7-F1
#
_entry.id   AF-A0AA42Y2V7-F1
#
_cell.length_a   1.000
_cell.length_b   1.000
_cell.length_c   1.000
_cell.angle_alpha   90.00
_cell.angle_beta   90.00
_cell.angle_gamma   90.00
#
_symmetry.space_group_name_H-M   'P 1'
#
loop_
_entity.id
_entity.type
_entity.pdbx_description
1 polymer ?
#
loop_
_entity_poly.entity_id
_entity_poly.type
_entity_poly.pdbx_seq_one_letter_code
_entity_poly.pdbx_strand_id
1 'polypeptide(L)'
;MCRFALLAATALSAACEFGEVTVPTSDPMVIVQAIMRPDIARQWLIVEQTLTGLAVIDRESIVVPGTPLPLPVSGATVTVTNRTDPNDPCGTTVFTEDPGVPDIPMGAGVYWSPDGCPMMRAGDTLELRVVTPGGAVVTGTSEVPGATAFVMRVASTAVEVPGPVLTLNRDVDSLKANAAVIAGRALQLEVRRPTVSGSSVPGFWFVVDSTAMTVPGNLPDIISAFLQDTSGIPDEFPPVFAAGRYYDVTVALGDARYFDFVRSGNIPPSGRGFVNNLQGGMGVFGSLVAATNEVRVVGNLDDGREGLYRVTGALFGVPVDATLELYVETADADSTELSAFVSGAWLNGSIDESADGVFRADTLSLVIEQRVSAAGDSVSAYLLVGPTSPSTATTLTAYDAELRVVDSLTVERVPPLPQP
;
A
#
# COMPACT_ATOMS: atom_id res chain seq x y z
N MET A 1 66.63 -39.19 -6.83
CA MET A 1 65.83 -39.30 -8.07
C MET A 1 64.50 -39.98 -7.73
N CYS A 2 63.40 -39.44 -8.26
CA CYS A 2 62.02 -39.93 -8.16
C CYS A 2 61.35 -39.93 -6.77
N ARG A 3 60.39 -39.00 -6.58
CA ARG A 3 59.03 -39.21 -5.99
C ARG A 3 58.38 -37.87 -5.60
N PHE A 4 58.22 -36.96 -6.55
CA PHE A 4 57.38 -35.76 -6.41
C PHE A 4 56.90 -35.37 -7.82
N ALA A 5 55.90 -36.07 -8.35
CA ALA A 5 55.30 -35.68 -9.64
C ALA A 5 53.95 -36.35 -9.99
N LEU A 6 53.38 -37.25 -9.17
CA LEU A 6 52.25 -38.09 -9.64
C LEU A 6 50.97 -38.01 -8.80
N LEU A 7 50.71 -36.88 -8.12
CA LEU A 7 49.49 -36.72 -7.30
C LEU A 7 48.76 -35.38 -7.48
N ALA A 8 49.19 -34.52 -8.39
CA ALA A 8 48.57 -33.21 -8.63
C ALA A 8 47.78 -33.10 -9.94
N ALA A 9 47.65 -34.18 -10.73
CA ALA A 9 47.07 -34.14 -12.08
C ALA A 9 45.64 -34.71 -12.19
N THR A 10 45.03 -35.22 -11.12
CA THR A 10 43.68 -35.83 -11.17
C THR A 10 42.58 -35.02 -10.47
N ALA A 11 42.89 -33.85 -9.90
CA ALA A 11 41.91 -33.00 -9.21
C ALA A 11 41.42 -31.78 -10.03
N LEU A 12 41.84 -31.64 -11.29
CA LEU A 12 41.53 -30.47 -12.14
C LEU A 12 40.54 -30.76 -13.27
N SER A 13 39.97 -31.96 -13.38
CA SER A 13 38.99 -32.31 -14.43
C SER A 13 37.57 -32.56 -13.92
N ALA A 14 37.28 -32.25 -12.66
CA ALA A 14 35.90 -32.11 -12.18
C ALA A 14 35.50 -30.63 -12.17
N ALA A 15 35.80 -29.91 -13.26
CA ALA A 15 34.98 -28.77 -13.60
C ALA A 15 33.62 -29.37 -13.97
N CYS A 16 32.67 -29.34 -13.04
CA CYS A 16 31.27 -29.49 -13.40
C CYS A 16 31.01 -28.41 -14.46
N GLU A 17 30.93 -28.81 -15.73
CA GLU A 17 30.13 -28.06 -16.69
C GLU A 17 28.77 -27.91 -16.03
N PHE A 18 28.49 -26.73 -15.51
CA PHE A 18 27.12 -26.30 -15.30
C PHE A 18 26.49 -26.48 -16.68
N GLY A 19 25.73 -27.57 -16.85
CA GLY A 19 25.07 -27.88 -18.09
C GLY A 19 24.35 -26.62 -18.54
N GLU A 20 24.74 -26.10 -19.70
CA GLU A 20 24.10 -24.96 -20.32
C GLU A 20 22.64 -25.39 -20.54
N VAL A 21 21.76 -24.98 -19.62
CA VAL A 21 20.33 -25.21 -19.76
C VAL A 21 19.90 -24.26 -20.86
N THR A 22 19.86 -24.79 -22.08
CA THR A 22 19.21 -24.11 -23.20
C THR A 22 17.73 -24.06 -22.84
N VAL A 23 17.30 -22.91 -22.31
CA VAL A 23 15.87 -22.64 -22.11
C VAL A 23 15.29 -22.62 -23.52
N PRO A 24 14.34 -23.51 -23.86
CA PRO A 24 13.73 -23.51 -25.19
C PRO A 24 13.13 -22.14 -25.44
N THR A 25 13.42 -21.54 -26.59
CA THR A 25 12.75 -20.32 -27.03
C THR A 25 11.27 -20.66 -27.21
N SER A 26 10.41 -20.21 -26.32
CA SER A 26 8.97 -20.31 -26.48
C SER A 26 8.47 -19.21 -27.40
N ASP A 27 7.42 -19.48 -28.17
CA ASP A 27 6.74 -18.42 -28.90
C ASP A 27 6.23 -17.35 -27.92
N PRO A 28 6.38 -16.05 -28.24
CA PRO A 28 5.91 -14.98 -27.37
C PRO A 28 4.38 -15.07 -27.22
N MET A 29 3.92 -15.15 -25.99
CA MET A 29 2.49 -15.16 -25.65
C MET A 29 2.06 -13.78 -25.18
N VAL A 30 0.84 -13.37 -25.53
CA VAL A 30 0.25 -12.12 -25.06
C VAL A 30 -0.14 -12.25 -23.59
N ILE A 31 0.25 -11.26 -22.80
CA ILE A 31 -0.14 -11.11 -21.39
C ILE A 31 -1.12 -9.94 -21.30
N VAL A 32 -2.23 -10.14 -20.58
CA VAL A 32 -3.19 -9.06 -20.29
C VAL A 32 -3.39 -8.94 -18.78
N GLN A 33 -3.28 -7.72 -18.26
CA GLN A 33 -3.56 -7.42 -16.85
C GLN A 33 -4.66 -6.37 -16.78
N ALA A 34 -5.86 -6.78 -16.39
CA ALA A 34 -7.06 -5.96 -16.39
C ALA A 34 -7.88 -6.23 -15.12
N ILE A 35 -8.03 -5.20 -14.28
CA ILE A 35 -8.86 -5.25 -13.08
C ILE A 35 -9.85 -4.10 -13.17
N MET A 36 -11.12 -4.42 -13.40
CA MET A 36 -12.19 -3.43 -13.54
C MET A 36 -12.71 -3.00 -12.17
N ARG A 37 -12.90 -1.69 -11.98
CA ARG A 37 -13.29 -1.06 -10.72
C ARG A 37 -14.49 -0.14 -10.92
N PRO A 38 -15.72 -0.55 -10.57
CA PRO A 38 -16.90 0.30 -10.75
C PRO A 38 -16.88 1.56 -9.86
N ASP A 39 -16.01 1.62 -8.86
CA ASP A 39 -15.79 2.74 -7.95
C ASP A 39 -14.85 3.83 -8.49
N ILE A 40 -14.23 3.65 -9.66
CA ILE A 40 -13.40 4.67 -10.32
C ILE A 40 -13.99 5.04 -11.69
N ALA A 41 -13.84 6.33 -12.06
CA ALA A 41 -14.44 6.85 -13.29
C ALA A 41 -13.79 6.28 -14.56
N ARG A 42 -12.48 6.04 -14.55
CA ARG A 42 -11.72 5.64 -15.72
C ARG A 42 -11.00 4.33 -15.46
N GLN A 43 -11.20 3.36 -16.35
CA GLN A 43 -10.57 2.05 -16.29
C GLN A 43 -9.30 2.03 -17.13
N TRP A 44 -8.41 1.11 -16.80
CA TRP A 44 -7.24 0.83 -17.62
C TRP A 44 -6.87 -0.64 -17.57
N LEU A 45 -6.05 -1.05 -18.54
CA LEU A 45 -5.44 -2.37 -18.57
C LEU A 45 -4.08 -2.32 -19.28
N ILE A 46 -3.30 -3.35 -19.04
CA ILE A 46 -1.97 -3.55 -19.64
C ILE A 46 -2.03 -4.71 -20.63
N VAL A 47 -1.38 -4.54 -21.77
CA VAL A 47 -1.11 -5.59 -22.76
C VAL A 47 0.39 -5.64 -23.08
N GLU A 48 0.99 -6.80 -22.82
CA GLU A 48 2.43 -7.03 -22.99
C GLU A 48 2.70 -8.43 -23.57
N GLN A 49 3.97 -8.81 -23.77
CA GLN A 49 4.39 -10.14 -24.21
C GLN A 49 5.28 -10.83 -23.18
N THR A 50 5.21 -12.16 -23.13
CA THR A 50 6.16 -12.97 -22.36
C THR A 50 7.58 -12.77 -22.83
N LEU A 51 8.51 -12.76 -21.88
CA LEU A 51 9.94 -12.78 -22.19
C LEU A 51 10.33 -14.12 -22.80
N THR A 52 11.01 -14.07 -23.92
CA THR A 52 11.50 -15.26 -24.65
C THR A 52 12.94 -15.63 -24.25
N GLY A 53 13.43 -15.14 -23.10
CA GLY A 53 14.81 -15.33 -22.64
C GLY A 53 15.85 -14.41 -23.28
N LEU A 54 15.44 -13.48 -24.14
CA LEU A 54 16.33 -12.51 -24.83
C LEU A 54 16.38 -11.12 -24.16
N ALA A 55 15.52 -10.86 -23.19
CA ALA A 55 15.41 -9.56 -22.52
C ALA A 55 16.06 -9.61 -21.14
N VAL A 56 16.98 -8.68 -20.86
CA VAL A 56 17.52 -8.43 -19.53
C VAL A 56 16.54 -7.50 -18.81
N ILE A 57 15.91 -7.99 -17.74
CA ILE A 57 15.06 -7.17 -16.88
C ILE A 57 15.80 -6.90 -15.57
N ASP A 58 15.80 -5.64 -15.16
CA ASP A 58 16.19 -5.23 -13.82
C ASP A 58 15.07 -5.56 -12.83
N ARG A 59 15.33 -6.41 -11.83
CA ARG A 59 14.33 -7.24 -11.13
C ARG A 59 13.57 -6.56 -10.00
N GLU A 60 13.65 -5.24 -9.84
CA GLU A 60 13.10 -4.56 -8.65
C GLU A 60 11.65 -4.06 -8.78
N SER A 61 10.97 -4.34 -9.89
CA SER A 61 9.62 -3.80 -10.15
C SER A 61 8.52 -4.82 -9.82
N ILE A 62 7.84 -4.64 -8.68
CA ILE A 62 6.39 -4.91 -8.64
C ILE A 62 5.79 -4.03 -9.73
N VAL A 63 4.96 -4.56 -10.63
CA VAL A 63 4.34 -3.78 -11.72
C VAL A 63 3.41 -2.73 -11.11
N VAL A 64 3.99 -1.59 -10.76
CA VAL A 64 3.30 -0.37 -10.36
C VAL A 64 3.00 0.40 -11.63
N PRO A 65 1.80 0.98 -11.78
CA PRO A 65 1.50 1.92 -12.86
C PRO A 65 2.63 2.95 -12.98
N GLY A 66 3.24 3.06 -14.16
CA GLY A 66 4.30 4.04 -14.41
C GLY A 66 5.71 3.47 -14.59
N THR A 67 5.89 2.17 -14.38
CA THR A 67 7.15 1.50 -14.76
C THR A 67 7.11 1.08 -16.23
N PRO A 68 8.21 1.22 -17.00
CA PRO A 68 8.26 0.73 -18.37
C PRO A 68 7.98 -0.77 -18.41
N LEU A 69 6.97 -1.17 -19.17
CA LEU A 69 6.68 -2.59 -19.37
C LEU A 69 7.86 -3.25 -20.09
N PRO A 70 8.28 -4.46 -19.70
CA PRO A 70 9.42 -5.12 -20.33
C PRO A 70 9.24 -5.34 -21.84
N LEU A 71 8.03 -5.69 -22.29
CA LEU A 71 7.70 -5.93 -23.70
C LEU A 71 6.25 -5.50 -24.02
N PRO A 72 5.96 -4.20 -24.15
CA PRO A 72 4.61 -3.73 -24.39
C PRO A 72 4.08 -4.09 -25.78
N VAL A 73 2.76 -4.31 -25.89
CA VAL A 73 2.06 -4.48 -27.18
C VAL A 73 1.29 -3.22 -27.50
N SER A 74 1.81 -2.40 -28.41
CA SER A 74 1.11 -1.23 -28.95
C SER A 74 0.16 -1.58 -30.10
N GLY A 75 -0.84 -0.71 -30.32
CA GLY A 75 -1.77 -0.82 -31.44
C GLY A 75 -2.75 -2.00 -31.38
N ALA A 76 -2.92 -2.64 -30.23
CA ALA A 76 -3.95 -3.65 -30.03
C ALA A 76 -5.35 -3.03 -30.05
N THR A 77 -6.33 -3.75 -30.59
CA THR A 77 -7.74 -3.40 -30.41
C THR A 77 -8.24 -4.05 -29.14
N VAL A 78 -8.58 -3.23 -28.15
CA VAL A 78 -9.04 -3.68 -26.83
C VAL A 78 -10.50 -3.30 -26.66
N THR A 79 -11.36 -4.26 -26.38
CA THR A 79 -12.79 -4.05 -26.13
C THR A 79 -13.23 -4.77 -24.87
N VAL A 80 -14.04 -4.08 -24.06
CA VAL A 80 -14.79 -4.69 -22.94
C VAL A 80 -16.28 -4.52 -23.20
N THR A 81 -17.01 -5.64 -23.21
CA THR A 81 -18.46 -5.67 -23.42
C THR A 81 -19.17 -6.09 -22.14
N ASN A 82 -20.13 -5.29 -21.67
CA ASN A 82 -21.08 -5.71 -20.67
C ASN A 82 -22.08 -6.67 -21.32
N ARG A 83 -21.98 -7.95 -20.99
CA ARG A 83 -22.83 -9.02 -21.54
C ARG A 83 -24.21 -9.07 -20.89
N THR A 84 -24.34 -8.54 -19.68
CA THR A 84 -25.62 -8.45 -18.99
C THR A 84 -26.52 -7.42 -19.64
N ASP A 85 -25.97 -6.25 -19.95
CA ASP A 85 -26.70 -5.16 -20.62
C ASP A 85 -25.90 -4.55 -21.79
N PRO A 86 -25.85 -5.24 -22.95
CA PRO A 86 -25.04 -4.79 -24.08
C PRO A 86 -25.59 -3.52 -24.76
N ASN A 87 -26.84 -3.14 -24.47
CA ASN A 87 -27.49 -1.97 -25.07
C ASN A 87 -27.26 -0.68 -24.26
N ASP A 88 -26.57 -0.75 -23.13
CA ASP A 88 -26.17 0.43 -22.39
C ASP A 88 -25.31 1.36 -23.28
N PRO A 89 -25.33 2.69 -23.04
CA PRO A 89 -24.48 3.64 -23.76
C PRO A 89 -22.98 3.30 -23.72
N CYS A 90 -22.54 2.54 -22.71
CA CYS A 90 -21.19 1.97 -22.58
C CYS A 90 -21.18 0.43 -22.58
N GLY A 91 -22.19 -0.22 -23.17
CA GLY A 91 -22.35 -1.68 -23.18
C GLY A 91 -21.25 -2.40 -23.96
N THR A 92 -20.61 -1.74 -24.92
CA THR A 92 -19.31 -2.16 -25.49
C THR A 92 -18.39 -0.95 -25.53
N THR A 93 -17.29 -1.05 -24.81
CA THR A 93 -16.32 0.02 -24.64
C THR A 93 -15.01 -0.35 -25.33
N VAL A 94 -14.54 0.51 -26.21
CA VAL A 94 -13.21 0.40 -26.82
C VAL A 94 -12.22 1.13 -25.93
N PHE A 95 -11.14 0.46 -25.55
CA PHE A 95 -10.05 1.06 -24.81
C PHE A 95 -8.99 1.54 -25.80
N THR A 96 -8.46 2.72 -25.57
CA THR A 96 -7.44 3.33 -26.44
C THR A 96 -6.12 3.43 -25.70
N GLU A 97 -5.03 3.15 -26.41
CA GLU A 97 -3.68 3.47 -25.92
C GLU A 97 -3.58 4.99 -25.79
N ASP A 98 -3.50 5.49 -24.56
CA ASP A 98 -3.43 6.93 -24.27
C ASP A 98 -2.08 7.23 -23.63
N PRO A 99 -1.21 8.05 -24.27
CA PRO A 99 0.08 8.44 -23.74
C PRO A 99 0.09 9.74 -22.91
N GLY A 100 -1.06 10.29 -22.46
CA GLY A 100 -1.07 11.56 -21.69
C GLY A 100 -1.94 11.70 -20.40
N VAL A 101 -1.56 11.06 -19.29
CA VAL A 101 -1.94 11.40 -17.91
C VAL A 101 -0.64 11.79 -17.17
N PRO A 102 -0.55 12.98 -16.55
CA PRO A 102 0.70 13.54 -16.01
C PRO A 102 1.41 12.72 -14.92
N ASP A 103 0.67 11.90 -14.17
CA ASP A 103 1.15 11.34 -12.89
C ASP A 103 1.65 9.89 -12.98
N ILE A 104 1.58 9.26 -14.14
CA ILE A 104 2.02 7.87 -14.36
C ILE A 104 2.94 7.88 -15.59
N PRO A 105 4.26 7.62 -15.48
CA PRO A 105 5.14 7.55 -16.66
C PRO A 105 4.59 6.54 -17.68
N MET A 106 4.05 7.06 -18.78
CA MET A 106 3.23 6.27 -19.69
C MET A 106 4.09 5.48 -20.66
N GLY A 107 4.05 4.16 -20.52
CA GLY A 107 4.61 3.24 -21.49
C GLY A 107 3.61 2.87 -22.57
N ALA A 108 4.13 2.50 -23.74
CA ALA A 108 3.40 1.66 -24.69
C ALA A 108 2.71 0.48 -23.97
N GLY A 109 1.59 -0.01 -24.52
CA GLY A 109 0.89 -1.20 -23.99
C GLY A 109 -0.10 -0.93 -22.85
N VAL A 110 -0.34 0.32 -22.46
CA VAL A 110 -1.38 0.70 -21.49
C VAL A 110 -2.60 1.26 -22.22
N TYR A 111 -3.79 0.69 -21.98
CA TYR A 111 -5.03 1.04 -22.66
C TYR A 111 -6.05 1.56 -21.66
N TRP A 112 -6.68 2.68 -21.97
CA TRP A 112 -7.62 3.37 -21.10
C TRP A 112 -9.03 3.36 -21.68
N SER A 113 -10.03 3.28 -20.81
CA SER A 113 -11.41 3.52 -21.20
C SER A 113 -11.72 5.02 -21.30
N PRO A 114 -12.80 5.39 -22.00
CA PRO A 114 -13.47 6.67 -21.79
C PRO A 114 -14.00 6.81 -20.36
N ASP A 115 -14.07 8.04 -19.85
CA ASP A 115 -14.63 8.32 -18.52
C ASP A 115 -16.08 7.81 -18.41
N GLY A 116 -16.37 7.12 -17.31
CA GLY A 116 -17.67 6.52 -17.01
C GLY A 116 -17.98 5.23 -17.77
N CYS A 117 -17.08 4.75 -18.63
CA CYS A 117 -17.23 3.48 -19.36
C CYS A 117 -16.14 2.45 -18.94
N PRO A 118 -16.41 1.14 -19.05
CA PRO A 118 -17.73 0.52 -19.28
C PRO A 118 -18.69 0.82 -18.14
N MET A 119 -19.99 0.84 -18.43
CA MET A 119 -21.00 0.95 -17.40
C MET A 119 -21.06 -0.40 -16.68
N MET A 120 -20.87 -0.36 -15.36
CA MET A 120 -20.73 -1.55 -14.52
C MET A 120 -21.67 -1.43 -13.33
N ARG A 121 -22.53 -2.43 -13.16
CA ARG A 121 -23.41 -2.60 -12.00
C ARG A 121 -23.03 -3.89 -11.29
N ALA A 122 -23.31 -3.94 -9.99
CA ALA A 122 -23.10 -5.16 -9.20
C ALA A 122 -23.80 -6.37 -9.86
N GLY A 123 -23.06 -7.45 -10.09
CA GLY A 123 -23.53 -8.67 -10.73
C GLY A 123 -23.49 -8.68 -12.26
N ASP A 124 -23.06 -7.59 -12.91
CA ASP A 124 -22.87 -7.57 -14.36
C ASP A 124 -21.75 -8.52 -14.77
N THR A 125 -21.90 -9.18 -15.93
CA THR A 125 -20.84 -9.99 -16.54
C THR A 125 -20.17 -9.18 -17.64
N LEU A 126 -18.86 -9.00 -17.52
CA LEU A 126 -18.03 -8.35 -18.53
C LEU A 126 -17.29 -9.39 -19.37
N GLU A 127 -17.05 -9.07 -20.63
CA GLU A 127 -16.20 -9.83 -21.54
C GLU A 127 -15.10 -8.93 -22.09
N LEU A 128 -13.86 -9.37 -21.92
CA LEU A 128 -12.67 -8.76 -22.51
C LEU A 128 -12.36 -9.43 -23.84
N ARG A 129 -11.99 -8.63 -24.83
CA ARG A 129 -11.35 -9.10 -26.07
C ARG A 129 -10.22 -8.16 -26.47
N VAL A 130 -9.03 -8.73 -26.67
CA VAL A 130 -7.83 -8.04 -27.15
C VAL A 130 -7.41 -8.68 -28.47
N VAL A 131 -7.18 -7.87 -29.50
CA VAL A 131 -6.62 -8.31 -30.79
C VAL A 131 -5.33 -7.56 -31.03
N THR A 132 -4.20 -8.26 -31.07
CA THR A 132 -2.90 -7.63 -31.34
C THR A 132 -2.70 -7.38 -32.83
N PRO A 133 -1.79 -6.46 -33.23
CA PRO A 133 -1.44 -6.27 -34.64
C PRO A 133 -0.93 -7.54 -35.33
N GLY A 134 -0.32 -8.45 -34.57
CA GLY A 134 0.14 -9.76 -35.05
C GLY A 134 -1.00 -10.78 -35.23
N GLY A 135 -2.25 -10.42 -34.96
CA GLY A 135 -3.42 -11.28 -35.12
C GLY A 135 -3.71 -12.21 -33.95
N ALA A 136 -2.95 -12.14 -32.86
CA ALA A 136 -3.26 -12.90 -31.64
C ALA A 136 -4.54 -12.34 -31.01
N VAL A 137 -5.40 -13.22 -30.50
CA VAL A 137 -6.66 -12.86 -29.86
C VAL A 137 -6.67 -13.40 -28.45
N VAL A 138 -6.88 -12.52 -27.47
CA VAL A 138 -7.06 -12.88 -26.06
C VAL A 138 -8.47 -12.55 -25.62
N THR A 139 -9.15 -13.47 -24.94
CA THR A 139 -10.48 -13.23 -24.37
C THR A 139 -10.57 -13.67 -22.92
N GLY A 140 -11.50 -13.07 -22.18
CA GLY A 140 -11.78 -13.42 -20.80
C GLY A 140 -13.13 -12.89 -20.35
N THR A 141 -13.62 -13.38 -19.20
CA THR A 141 -14.87 -12.90 -18.59
C THR A 141 -14.66 -12.61 -17.11
N SER A 142 -15.30 -11.56 -16.60
CA SER A 142 -15.29 -11.17 -15.19
C SER A 142 -16.72 -10.87 -14.72
N GLU A 143 -16.98 -11.05 -13.43
CA GLU A 143 -18.23 -10.62 -12.78
C GLU A 143 -17.95 -9.35 -11.97
N VAL A 144 -18.76 -8.31 -12.12
CA VAL A 144 -18.60 -7.06 -11.38
C VAL A 144 -19.07 -7.30 -9.94
N PRO A 145 -18.20 -7.19 -8.93
CA PRO A 145 -18.60 -7.35 -7.55
C PRO A 145 -19.43 -6.15 -7.09
N GLY A 146 -20.19 -6.36 -6.03
CA GLY A 146 -20.96 -5.31 -5.38
C GLY A 146 -21.38 -5.70 -3.98
N ALA A 147 -21.52 -4.69 -3.13
CA ALA A 147 -22.03 -4.81 -1.78
C ALA A 147 -23.05 -3.69 -1.51
N THR A 148 -24.06 -3.96 -0.69
CA THR A 148 -24.95 -2.91 -0.20
C THR A 148 -24.29 -2.04 0.86
N ALA A 149 -23.27 -2.57 1.55
CA ALA A 149 -22.49 -1.87 2.55
C ALA A 149 -21.13 -2.58 2.75
N PHE A 150 -20.08 -1.78 2.93
CA PHE A 150 -18.86 -2.22 3.60
C PHE A 150 -18.92 -1.76 5.04
N VAL A 151 -18.66 -2.64 6.00
CA VAL A 151 -18.69 -2.31 7.42
C VAL A 151 -17.34 -2.64 8.03
N MET A 152 -16.81 -1.69 8.79
CA MET A 152 -15.67 -1.90 9.67
C MET A 152 -16.09 -1.78 11.12
N ARG A 153 -15.52 -2.64 11.96
CA ARG A 153 -15.78 -2.69 13.39
C ARG A 153 -14.49 -2.80 14.16
N VAL A 154 -14.41 -2.00 15.22
CA VAL A 154 -13.36 -2.07 16.23
C VAL A 154 -14.05 -2.06 17.60
N ALA A 155 -13.71 -3.02 18.45
CA ALA A 155 -14.42 -3.27 19.70
C ALA A 155 -15.96 -3.32 19.48
N SER A 156 -16.71 -2.49 20.20
CA SER A 156 -18.18 -2.36 20.06
C SER A 156 -18.61 -1.42 18.94
N THR A 157 -17.71 -0.59 18.41
CA THR A 157 -18.02 0.46 17.44
C THR A 157 -17.99 -0.09 16.02
N ALA A 158 -19.02 0.17 15.22
CA ALA A 158 -19.07 -0.19 13.81
C ALA A 158 -19.48 1.01 12.97
N VAL A 159 -18.87 1.13 11.79
CA VAL A 159 -19.16 2.17 10.81
C VAL A 159 -19.34 1.52 9.44
N GLU A 160 -20.26 2.06 8.65
CA GLU A 160 -20.27 1.83 7.21
C GLU A 160 -19.12 2.62 6.57
N VAL A 161 -18.49 2.07 5.53
CA VAL A 161 -17.31 2.63 4.89
C VAL A 161 -17.68 3.19 3.51
N PRO A 162 -17.30 4.45 3.20
CA PRO A 162 -16.60 5.41 4.06
C PRO A 162 -17.50 5.97 5.18
N GLY A 163 -16.91 6.30 6.33
CA GLY A 163 -17.63 6.76 7.53
C GLY A 163 -16.74 7.55 8.50
N PRO A 164 -17.18 7.72 9.76
CA PRO A 164 -16.34 8.35 10.79
C PRO A 164 -15.07 7.55 11.07
N VAL A 165 -14.02 8.24 11.55
CA VAL A 165 -12.75 7.63 11.98
C VAL A 165 -13.02 6.61 13.10
N LEU A 166 -12.47 5.41 12.95
CA LEU A 166 -12.49 4.38 14.01
C LEU A 166 -11.24 4.51 14.88
N THR A 167 -11.35 4.29 16.19
CA THR A 167 -10.19 4.19 17.09
C THR A 167 -9.92 2.72 17.40
N LEU A 168 -8.69 2.26 17.13
CA LEU A 168 -8.19 0.91 17.39
C LEU A 168 -7.10 0.95 18.45
N ASN A 169 -7.33 0.33 19.61
CA ASN A 169 -6.23 0.04 20.52
C ASN A 169 -5.52 -1.23 20.05
N ARG A 170 -4.30 -1.08 19.51
CA ARG A 170 -3.54 -2.19 18.90
C ARG A 170 -3.28 -3.36 19.86
N ASP A 171 -3.25 -3.10 21.17
CA ASP A 171 -2.84 -4.11 22.17
C ASP A 171 -3.99 -4.99 22.64
N VAL A 172 -5.24 -4.55 22.47
CA VAL A 172 -6.43 -5.25 22.99
C VAL A 172 -7.53 -5.46 21.96
N ASP A 173 -7.58 -4.64 20.92
CA ASP A 173 -8.65 -4.69 19.93
C ASP A 173 -8.27 -5.52 18.69
N SER A 174 -9.30 -5.77 17.88
CA SER A 174 -9.14 -6.30 16.54
C SER A 174 -9.99 -5.49 15.58
N LEU A 175 -9.47 -5.25 14.39
CA LEU A 175 -10.21 -4.68 13.29
C LEU A 175 -10.97 -5.79 12.56
N LYS A 176 -12.28 -5.65 12.44
CA LYS A 176 -13.13 -6.54 11.65
C LYS A 176 -13.65 -5.78 10.43
N ALA A 177 -13.48 -6.36 9.26
CA ALA A 177 -14.04 -5.85 8.01
C ALA A 177 -15.03 -6.86 7.45
N ASN A 178 -16.17 -6.40 6.95
CA ASN A 178 -17.16 -7.24 6.30
C ASN A 178 -17.88 -6.51 5.16
N ALA A 179 -18.29 -7.27 4.15
CA ALA A 179 -19.11 -6.78 3.05
C ALA A 179 -20.50 -7.44 3.08
N ALA A 180 -21.56 -6.63 2.99
CA ALA A 180 -22.91 -7.11 2.75
C ALA A 180 -23.09 -7.36 1.24
N VAL A 181 -22.69 -8.54 0.79
CA VAL A 181 -22.47 -8.85 -0.63
C VAL A 181 -23.76 -8.97 -1.45
N ILE A 182 -23.75 -8.31 -2.61
CA ILE A 182 -24.68 -8.54 -3.73
C ILE A 182 -24.06 -9.56 -4.69
N ALA A 183 -22.80 -9.33 -5.08
CA ALA A 183 -22.01 -10.17 -5.98
C ALA A 183 -20.51 -10.07 -5.61
N GLY A 184 -19.75 -11.14 -5.83
CA GLY A 184 -18.33 -11.22 -5.43
C GLY A 184 -18.08 -12.29 -4.37
N ARG A 185 -16.80 -12.58 -4.13
CA ARG A 185 -16.39 -13.76 -3.36
C ARG A 185 -15.27 -13.50 -2.37
N ALA A 186 -14.32 -12.64 -2.72
CA ALA A 186 -13.10 -12.48 -1.95
C ALA A 186 -13.01 -11.09 -1.32
N LEU A 187 -12.69 -11.03 -0.03
CA LEU A 187 -12.45 -9.78 0.67
C LEU A 187 -10.95 -9.51 0.75
N GLN A 188 -10.56 -8.37 0.21
CA GLN A 188 -9.26 -7.75 0.36
C GLN A 188 -9.31 -6.77 1.52
N LEU A 189 -8.27 -6.79 2.34
CA LEU A 189 -7.94 -5.73 3.27
C LEU A 189 -6.56 -5.18 2.90
N GLU A 190 -6.48 -3.86 2.75
CA GLU A 190 -5.23 -3.14 2.55
C GLU A 190 -5.13 -2.06 3.62
N VAL A 191 -4.00 -2.03 4.32
CA VAL A 191 -3.68 -1.03 5.34
C VAL A 191 -2.52 -0.22 4.80
N ARG A 192 -2.78 1.06 4.57
CA ARG A 192 -1.77 2.00 4.07
C ARG A 192 -1.50 3.03 5.14
N ARG A 193 -0.22 3.31 5.36
CA ARG A 193 0.16 4.45 6.17
C ARG A 193 0.22 5.67 5.24
N PRO A 194 -0.64 6.68 5.41
CA PRO A 194 -0.46 7.93 4.69
C PRO A 194 0.90 8.52 5.07
N THR A 195 1.77 8.76 4.08
CA THR A 195 2.89 9.67 4.30
C THR A 195 2.47 11.07 3.91
N VAL A 196 3.21 12.05 4.38
CA VAL A 196 2.84 13.44 4.13
C VAL A 196 2.99 13.87 2.69
N SER A 197 3.87 13.22 1.93
CA SER A 197 4.00 13.46 0.49
C SER A 197 2.77 13.02 -0.32
N GLY A 198 1.74 12.48 0.33
CA GLY A 198 0.59 11.85 -0.31
C GLY A 198 0.88 10.45 -0.85
N SER A 199 2.15 10.03 -0.86
CA SER A 199 2.53 8.64 -1.11
C SER A 199 2.13 7.79 0.09
N SER A 200 1.28 6.78 -0.08
CA SER A 200 1.00 5.84 1.01
C SER A 200 1.85 4.59 0.80
N VAL A 201 2.72 4.30 1.76
CA VAL A 201 3.47 3.04 1.76
C VAL A 201 2.48 1.93 2.15
N PRO A 202 2.28 0.90 1.32
CA PRO A 202 1.47 -0.24 1.71
C PRO A 202 2.13 -0.90 2.92
N GLY A 203 1.46 -0.88 4.07
CA GLY A 203 1.95 -1.47 5.31
C GLY A 203 1.49 -2.91 5.49
N PHE A 204 0.33 -3.27 4.91
CA PHE A 204 -0.16 -4.64 4.93
C PHE A 204 -1.24 -4.83 3.87
N TRP A 205 -1.28 -6.01 3.27
CA TRP A 205 -2.29 -6.39 2.30
C TRP A 205 -2.57 -7.88 2.37
N PHE A 206 -3.85 -8.26 2.40
CA PHE A 206 -4.26 -9.66 2.45
C PHE A 206 -5.62 -9.89 1.79
N VAL A 207 -5.84 -11.10 1.29
CA VAL A 207 -7.13 -11.53 0.72
C VAL A 207 -7.57 -12.85 1.28
N VAL A 208 -8.86 -12.95 1.57
CA VAL A 208 -9.52 -14.19 1.98
C VAL A 208 -10.62 -14.57 1.00
N ASP A 209 -10.83 -15.88 0.83
CA ASP A 209 -12.01 -16.44 0.16
C ASP A 209 -13.24 -16.41 1.10
N SER A 210 -13.57 -15.21 1.55
CA SER A 210 -14.67 -14.92 2.46
C SER A 210 -15.09 -13.47 2.28
N THR A 211 -16.26 -13.10 2.79
CA THR A 211 -16.79 -11.73 2.78
C THR A 211 -16.54 -11.00 4.09
N ALA A 212 -15.80 -11.61 5.01
CA ALA A 212 -15.42 -11.04 6.29
C ALA A 212 -13.98 -11.42 6.66
N MET A 213 -13.28 -10.51 7.33
CA MET A 213 -11.93 -10.69 7.85
C MET A 213 -11.82 -10.08 9.25
N THR A 214 -10.97 -10.65 10.10
CA THR A 214 -10.60 -10.07 11.39
C THR A 214 -9.08 -10.05 11.49
N VAL A 215 -8.53 -8.88 11.79
CA VAL A 215 -7.10 -8.67 11.96
C VAL A 215 -6.84 -8.17 13.38
N PRO A 216 -6.00 -8.87 14.17
CA PRO A 216 -5.55 -8.39 15.47
C PRO A 216 -4.82 -7.05 15.34
N GLY A 217 -5.02 -6.12 16.29
CA GLY A 217 -4.31 -4.84 16.27
C GLY A 217 -2.78 -5.00 16.36
N ASN A 218 -2.31 -6.04 17.03
CA ASN A 218 -0.89 -6.37 17.18
C ASN A 218 -0.38 -7.36 16.13
N LEU A 219 -1.05 -7.46 14.97
CA LEU A 219 -0.59 -8.33 13.88
C LEU A 219 0.84 -7.94 13.47
N PRO A 220 1.84 -8.83 13.55
CA PRO A 220 3.18 -8.57 13.03
C PRO A 220 3.17 -8.41 11.51
N ASP A 221 3.95 -7.46 10.99
CA ASP A 221 4.14 -7.25 9.55
C ASP A 221 5.16 -8.24 8.98
N ILE A 222 4.74 -9.51 8.92
CA ILE A 222 5.54 -10.59 8.35
C ILE A 222 5.63 -10.45 6.82
N ILE A 223 4.64 -9.81 6.18
CA ILE A 223 4.58 -9.70 4.71
C ILE A 223 5.70 -8.80 4.19
N SER A 224 5.93 -7.64 4.82
CA SER A 224 7.01 -6.74 4.40
C SER A 224 8.38 -7.41 4.48
N ALA A 225 8.62 -8.28 5.47
CA ALA A 225 9.87 -9.01 5.59
C ALA A 225 10.10 -10.04 4.48
N PHE A 226 9.04 -10.61 3.90
CA PHE A 226 9.15 -11.50 2.73
C PHE A 226 9.41 -10.75 1.42
N LEU A 227 9.07 -9.46 1.37
CA LEU A 227 9.27 -8.62 0.19
C LEU A 227 10.64 -7.93 0.18
N GLN A 228 11.25 -7.73 1.34
CA GLN A 228 12.60 -7.21 1.47
C GLN A 228 13.62 -8.36 1.33
N ASP A 229 14.64 -8.18 0.48
CA ASP A 229 15.78 -9.11 0.32
C ASP A 229 16.66 -9.07 1.57
N THR A 230 16.11 -9.55 2.68
CA THR A 230 16.80 -9.64 3.96
C THR A 230 17.50 -11.00 4.00
N SER A 231 18.83 -10.96 4.11
CA SER A 231 19.68 -12.14 4.28
C SER A 231 19.39 -12.97 5.55
N GLY A 232 18.40 -12.57 6.35
CA GLY A 232 17.87 -13.29 7.50
C GLY A 232 16.49 -12.75 7.90
N ILE A 233 15.66 -13.63 8.46
CA ILE A 233 14.39 -13.24 9.09
C ILE A 233 14.73 -12.51 10.40
N PRO A 234 14.24 -11.28 10.64
CA PRO A 234 14.49 -10.58 11.89
C PRO A 234 13.88 -11.34 13.08
N ASP A 235 14.49 -11.21 14.26
CA ASP A 235 14.01 -11.88 15.48
C ASP A 235 12.64 -11.35 15.93
N GLU A 236 12.30 -10.10 15.57
CA GLU A 236 11.01 -9.47 15.82
C GLU A 236 10.53 -8.69 14.60
N PHE A 237 9.22 -8.73 14.32
CA PHE A 237 8.60 -7.95 13.25
C PHE A 237 7.85 -6.77 13.85
N PRO A 238 7.97 -5.56 13.26
CA PRO A 238 7.12 -4.45 13.66
C PRO A 238 5.64 -4.80 13.41
N PRO A 239 4.70 -4.25 14.19
CA PRO A 239 3.28 -4.49 13.97
C PRO A 239 2.78 -3.71 12.75
N VAL A 240 1.78 -4.25 12.07
CA VAL A 240 1.06 -3.57 10.98
C VAL A 240 0.46 -2.25 11.43
N PHE A 241 -0.12 -2.24 12.64
CA PHE A 241 -0.69 -1.05 13.27
C PHE A 241 0.24 -0.57 14.39
N ALA A 242 1.04 0.46 14.11
CA ALA A 242 1.77 1.20 15.14
C ALA A 242 0.84 2.22 15.80
N ALA A 243 0.96 2.40 17.12
CA ALA A 243 0.18 3.41 17.84
C ALA A 243 0.62 4.83 17.40
N GLY A 244 -0.14 5.87 17.74
CA GLY A 244 0.22 7.24 17.41
C GLY A 244 0.12 7.57 15.91
N ARG A 245 -0.65 6.78 15.15
CA ARG A 245 -0.76 6.91 13.69
C ARG A 245 -2.19 6.77 13.18
N TYR A 246 -2.51 7.53 12.15
CA TYR A 246 -3.66 7.31 11.29
C TYR A 246 -3.29 6.35 10.15
N TYR A 247 -4.23 5.49 9.78
CA TYR A 247 -4.10 4.55 8.68
C TYR A 247 -5.29 4.62 7.76
N ASP A 248 -5.04 4.61 6.46
CA ASP A 248 -6.05 4.38 5.44
C ASP A 248 -6.28 2.87 5.32
N VAL A 249 -7.44 2.41 5.79
CA VAL A 249 -7.83 1.02 5.70
C VAL A 249 -8.85 0.87 4.57
N THR A 250 -8.45 0.16 3.53
CA THR A 250 -9.26 -0.13 2.36
C THR A 250 -9.79 -1.55 2.43
N VAL A 251 -11.11 -1.68 2.35
CA VAL A 251 -11.81 -2.95 2.22
C VAL A 251 -12.27 -3.07 0.77
N ALA A 252 -11.88 -4.13 0.08
CA ALA A 252 -12.32 -4.37 -1.28
C ALA A 252 -12.97 -5.75 -1.43
N LEU A 253 -14.01 -5.82 -2.24
CA LEU A 253 -14.67 -7.07 -2.62
C LEU A 253 -14.30 -7.38 -4.07
N GLY A 254 -13.65 -8.52 -4.27
CA GLY A 254 -13.22 -9.02 -5.57
C GLY A 254 -14.07 -10.18 -6.08
N ASP A 255 -14.05 -10.33 -7.39
CA ASP A 255 -14.59 -11.50 -8.08
C ASP A 255 -13.64 -12.72 -7.98
N ALA A 256 -14.05 -13.86 -8.51
CA ALA A 256 -13.23 -15.07 -8.48
C ALA A 256 -11.94 -14.93 -9.31
N ARG A 257 -11.96 -14.19 -10.41
CA ARG A 257 -10.79 -14.00 -11.28
C ARG A 257 -9.73 -13.13 -10.61
N TYR A 258 -10.16 -12.07 -9.93
CA TYR A 258 -9.29 -11.26 -9.08
C TYR A 258 -8.68 -12.09 -7.95
N PHE A 259 -9.49 -12.88 -7.24
CA PHE A 259 -8.98 -13.76 -6.18
C PHE A 259 -7.93 -14.76 -6.67
N ASP A 260 -8.20 -15.40 -7.82
CA ASP A 260 -7.27 -16.33 -8.46
C ASP A 260 -5.97 -15.64 -8.87
N PHE A 261 -6.03 -14.41 -9.37
CA PHE A 261 -4.86 -13.61 -9.69
C PHE A 261 -4.02 -13.33 -8.45
N VAL A 262 -4.64 -12.78 -7.40
CA VAL A 262 -3.94 -12.44 -6.16
C VAL A 262 -3.25 -13.65 -5.54
N ARG A 263 -3.97 -14.78 -5.44
CA ARG A 263 -3.42 -16.00 -4.86
C ARG A 263 -2.46 -16.75 -5.78
N SER A 264 -2.28 -16.31 -7.02
CA SER A 264 -1.33 -16.91 -7.97
C SER A 264 -0.13 -16.02 -8.25
N GLY A 265 -0.12 -14.82 -7.66
CA GLY A 265 1.07 -13.97 -7.57
C GLY A 265 2.21 -14.71 -6.90
N ASN A 266 3.44 -14.38 -7.30
CA ASN A 266 4.66 -15.04 -6.83
C ASN A 266 5.07 -14.54 -5.43
N ILE A 267 4.14 -14.59 -4.47
CA ILE A 267 4.40 -14.32 -3.06
C ILE A 267 4.72 -15.64 -2.35
N PRO A 268 5.69 -15.69 -1.42
CA PRO A 268 6.12 -16.94 -0.78
C PRO A 268 5.01 -17.87 -0.26
N PRO A 269 3.83 -17.38 0.21
CA PRO A 269 2.76 -18.26 0.69
C PRO A 269 1.89 -18.94 -0.38
N SER A 270 1.87 -18.46 -1.64
CA SER A 270 0.79 -18.80 -2.59
C SER A 270 0.91 -20.16 -3.28
N GLY A 271 2.07 -20.83 -3.21
CA GLY A 271 2.31 -22.06 -3.96
C GLY A 271 2.47 -21.79 -5.47
N ARG A 272 3.35 -22.55 -6.12
CA ARG A 272 3.78 -22.26 -7.51
C ARG A 272 2.65 -22.53 -8.51
N GLY A 273 2.18 -21.49 -9.20
CA GLY A 273 1.40 -21.61 -10.44
C GLY A 273 0.44 -20.44 -10.68
N PHE A 274 0.60 -19.75 -11.82
CA PHE A 274 -0.34 -18.72 -12.27
C PHE A 274 -1.69 -19.35 -12.65
N VAL A 275 -2.80 -18.90 -12.04
CA VAL A 275 -4.15 -19.41 -12.36
C VAL A 275 -4.72 -18.57 -13.50
N ASN A 276 -4.50 -19.04 -14.73
CA ASN A 276 -4.94 -18.34 -15.92
C ASN A 276 -6.44 -18.58 -16.21
N ASN A 277 -7.15 -17.48 -16.44
CA ASN A 277 -8.57 -17.50 -16.81
C ASN A 277 -8.83 -16.87 -18.19
N LEU A 278 -7.78 -16.55 -18.93
CA LEU A 278 -7.84 -16.02 -20.29
C LEU A 278 -7.68 -17.13 -21.34
N GLN A 279 -8.31 -16.97 -22.49
CA GLN A 279 -8.14 -17.82 -23.67
C GLN A 279 -7.26 -17.10 -24.69
N GLY A 280 -6.31 -17.81 -25.31
CA GLY A 280 -5.42 -17.24 -26.34
C GLY A 280 -4.27 -16.37 -25.81
N GLY A 281 -4.16 -16.22 -24.50
CA GLY A 281 -3.07 -15.50 -23.81
C GLY A 281 -3.01 -15.89 -22.33
N MET A 282 -2.22 -15.14 -21.55
CA MET A 282 -2.10 -15.30 -20.11
C MET A 282 -2.39 -14.00 -19.36
N GLY A 283 -2.68 -14.08 -18.07
CA GLY A 283 -2.88 -12.92 -17.21
C GLY A 283 -4.25 -12.91 -16.54
N VAL A 284 -4.72 -11.71 -16.19
CA VAL A 284 -5.94 -11.51 -15.39
C VAL A 284 -6.92 -10.60 -16.12
N PHE A 285 -8.19 -11.01 -16.12
CA PHE A 285 -9.32 -10.12 -16.32
C PHE A 285 -10.30 -10.37 -15.17
N GLY A 286 -10.26 -9.47 -14.18
CA GLY A 286 -11.05 -9.57 -12.96
C GLY A 286 -11.71 -8.24 -12.62
N SER A 287 -12.40 -8.20 -11.49
CA SER A 287 -13.08 -6.99 -11.02
C SER A 287 -13.05 -6.90 -9.51
N LEU A 288 -12.95 -5.67 -9.00
CA LEU A 288 -13.01 -5.37 -7.57
C LEU A 288 -13.76 -4.07 -7.33
N VAL A 289 -14.41 -3.94 -6.19
CA VAL A 289 -14.99 -2.67 -5.72
C VAL A 289 -14.49 -2.41 -4.31
N ALA A 290 -14.05 -1.19 -4.03
CA ALA A 290 -13.40 -0.86 -2.78
C ALA A 290 -14.03 0.34 -2.08
N ALA A 291 -13.84 0.39 -0.77
CA ALA A 291 -14.13 1.56 0.04
C ALA A 291 -13.05 1.71 1.13
N THR A 292 -12.70 2.95 1.45
CA THR A 292 -11.61 3.29 2.38
C THR A 292 -12.15 4.07 3.57
N ASN A 293 -11.64 3.78 4.77
CA ASN A 293 -11.85 4.61 5.95
C ASN A 293 -10.53 4.88 6.63
N GLU A 294 -10.48 5.97 7.38
CA GLU A 294 -9.38 6.24 8.29
C GLU A 294 -9.56 5.50 9.62
N VAL A 295 -8.46 4.98 10.17
CA VAL A 295 -8.38 4.35 11.48
C VAL A 295 -7.28 5.02 12.30
N ARG A 296 -7.65 5.55 13.46
CA ARG A 296 -6.77 6.08 14.49
C ARG A 296 -6.26 4.95 15.36
N VAL A 297 -4.96 4.66 15.35
CA VAL A 297 -4.37 3.58 16.13
C VAL A 297 -3.74 4.12 17.42
N VAL A 298 -4.22 3.63 18.56
CA VAL A 298 -3.68 3.90 19.90
C VAL A 298 -3.08 2.64 20.49
N GLY A 299 -2.30 2.77 21.56
CA GLY A 299 -1.81 1.66 22.37
C GLY A 299 -2.08 1.89 23.85
N ASN A 300 -1.72 0.91 24.67
CA ASN A 300 -1.60 1.13 26.11
C ASN A 300 -0.41 2.06 26.39
N LEU A 301 -0.51 2.83 27.47
CA LEU A 301 0.55 3.74 27.91
C LEU A 301 1.37 3.02 28.99
N ASP A 302 2.36 2.26 28.56
CA ASP A 302 3.16 1.37 29.40
C ASP A 302 4.57 1.91 29.67
N ASP A 303 4.98 2.99 29.00
CA ASP A 303 6.25 3.70 29.20
C ASP A 303 6.03 5.12 29.78
N GLY A 304 6.92 5.52 30.69
CA GLY A 304 6.84 6.83 31.38
C GLY A 304 6.97 8.04 30.45
N ARG A 305 7.47 7.86 29.22
CA ARG A 305 7.57 8.86 28.16
C ARG A 305 6.28 9.01 27.35
N GLU A 306 5.37 8.08 27.44
CA GLU A 306 4.10 8.10 26.70
C GLU A 306 3.05 8.98 27.37
N GLY A 307 2.03 9.33 26.59
CA GLY A 307 0.85 10.06 27.05
C GLY A 307 0.71 11.44 26.42
N LEU A 308 -0.04 12.30 27.11
CA LEU A 308 -0.42 13.60 26.57
C LEU A 308 0.58 14.70 26.95
N TYR A 309 0.94 15.51 25.98
CA TYR A 309 1.79 16.69 26.14
C TYR A 309 1.14 17.88 25.46
N ARG A 310 1.24 19.05 26.09
CA ARG A 310 0.79 20.30 25.49
C ARG A 310 1.99 21.05 24.94
N VAL A 311 1.88 21.49 23.69
CA VAL A 311 2.87 22.28 22.98
C VAL A 311 2.31 23.68 22.81
N THR A 312 3.01 24.68 23.37
CA THR A 312 2.59 26.08 23.30
C THR A 312 3.73 26.99 22.89
N GLY A 313 3.43 28.08 22.21
CA GLY A 313 4.44 29.08 21.82
C GLY A 313 4.00 29.84 20.59
N ALA A 314 4.96 30.22 19.75
CA ALA A 314 4.70 30.75 18.43
C ALA A 314 5.65 30.12 17.41
N LEU A 315 5.20 30.04 16.15
CA LEU A 315 6.04 29.75 14.99
C LEU A 315 5.84 30.88 13.99
N PHE A 316 6.92 31.56 13.58
CA PHE A 316 6.83 32.74 12.72
C PHE A 316 5.85 33.82 13.24
N GLY A 317 5.73 33.95 14.57
CA GLY A 317 4.79 34.86 15.21
C GLY A 317 3.32 34.40 15.21
N VAL A 318 3.00 33.23 14.65
CA VAL A 318 1.68 32.61 14.72
C VAL A 318 1.59 31.77 16.02
N PRO A 319 0.58 31.99 16.87
CA PRO A 319 0.45 31.25 18.11
C PRO A 319 0.20 29.76 17.84
N VAL A 320 0.89 28.91 18.59
CA VAL A 320 0.73 27.45 18.61
C VAL A 320 0.16 27.03 19.96
N ASP A 321 -0.86 26.18 19.92
CA ASP A 321 -1.45 25.51 21.09
C ASP A 321 -1.98 24.14 20.63
N ALA A 322 -1.12 23.13 20.74
CA ALA A 322 -1.39 21.78 20.26
C ALA A 322 -1.19 20.74 21.37
N THR A 323 -1.80 19.58 21.19
CA THR A 323 -1.63 18.40 22.04
C THR A 323 -0.90 17.33 21.24
N LEU A 324 0.12 16.74 21.85
CA LEU A 324 0.80 15.53 21.39
C LEU A 324 0.33 14.35 22.23
N GLU A 325 -0.18 13.30 21.60
CA GLU A 325 -0.41 12.00 22.23
C GLU A 325 0.69 11.05 21.80
N LEU A 326 1.72 10.90 22.63
CA LEU A 326 2.96 10.19 22.32
C LEU A 326 2.89 8.72 22.71
N TYR A 327 3.43 7.87 21.84
CA TYR A 327 3.58 6.43 21.99
C TYR A 327 5.02 6.00 21.64
N VAL A 328 5.55 5.02 22.37
CA VAL A 328 6.84 4.38 22.09
C VAL A 328 6.61 3.25 21.10
N GLU A 329 7.34 3.28 19.98
CA GLU A 329 7.25 2.25 18.93
C GLU A 329 8.27 1.14 19.18
N THR A 330 9.55 1.51 19.24
CA THR A 330 10.68 0.59 19.44
C THR A 330 11.69 1.24 20.37
N ALA A 331 12.25 0.47 21.32
CA ALA A 331 13.30 0.95 22.22
C ALA A 331 14.58 0.11 22.04
N ASP A 332 15.60 0.74 21.49
CA ASP A 332 16.95 0.21 21.37
C ASP A 332 17.88 0.79 22.45
N ALA A 333 19.09 0.24 22.56
CA ALA A 333 20.09 0.69 23.53
C ALA A 333 20.46 2.19 23.38
N ASP A 334 20.45 2.71 22.15
CA ASP A 334 20.92 4.06 21.83
C ASP A 334 19.81 5.03 21.39
N SER A 335 18.62 4.52 21.08
CA SER A 335 17.49 5.33 20.64
C SER A 335 16.15 4.71 20.98
N THR A 336 15.13 5.54 21.13
CA THR A 336 13.73 5.10 21.20
C THR A 336 12.93 5.81 20.14
N GLU A 337 12.35 5.04 19.22
CA GLU A 337 11.45 5.53 18.20
C GLU A 337 10.07 5.82 18.79
N LEU A 338 9.46 6.89 18.30
CA LEU A 338 8.21 7.42 18.78
C LEU A 338 7.27 7.72 17.63
N SER A 339 6.00 7.69 17.97
CA SER A 339 4.90 8.10 17.12
C SER A 339 3.95 8.98 17.93
N ALA A 340 3.30 9.94 17.30
CA ALA A 340 2.39 10.84 17.99
C ALA A 340 1.17 11.23 17.15
N PHE A 341 0.04 11.45 17.80
CA PHE A 341 -1.01 12.30 17.25
C PHE A 341 -0.74 13.75 17.62
N VAL A 342 -0.81 14.66 16.64
CA VAL A 342 -0.70 16.11 16.84
C VAL A 342 -2.05 16.74 16.53
N SER A 343 -2.69 17.36 17.52
CA SER A 343 -4.00 18.00 17.35
C SER A 343 -4.07 19.38 18.00
N GLY A 344 -4.80 20.33 17.40
CA GLY A 344 -5.01 21.68 17.97
C GLY A 344 -4.63 22.81 17.01
N ALA A 345 -4.23 23.97 17.55
CA ALA A 345 -3.85 25.14 16.76
C ALA A 345 -2.36 25.11 16.35
N TRP A 346 -2.10 25.21 15.06
CA TRP A 346 -0.78 25.19 14.44
C TRP A 346 -0.58 26.35 13.44
N LEU A 347 0.56 26.37 12.75
CA LEU A 347 0.95 27.47 11.84
C LEU A 347 -0.09 27.77 10.76
N ASN A 348 -0.62 26.75 10.07
CA ASN A 348 -1.59 26.94 8.98
C ASN A 348 -3.05 26.70 9.42
N GLY A 349 -3.36 26.88 10.70
CA GLY A 349 -4.69 26.64 11.26
C GLY A 349 -4.75 25.39 12.15
N SER A 350 -5.90 24.72 12.19
CA SER A 350 -6.02 23.47 12.96
C SER A 350 -5.17 22.35 12.34
N ILE A 351 -4.56 21.53 13.18
CA ILE A 351 -3.89 20.28 12.81
C ILE A 351 -4.59 19.10 13.48
N ASP A 352 -4.63 17.96 12.79
CA ASP A 352 -5.00 16.64 13.32
C ASP A 352 -4.28 15.59 12.46
N GLU A 353 -3.01 15.34 12.79
CA GLU A 353 -2.09 14.58 11.94
C GLU A 353 -1.24 13.61 12.78
N SER A 354 -0.56 12.68 12.11
CA SER A 354 0.45 11.83 12.74
C SER A 354 1.84 12.49 12.68
N ALA A 355 2.69 12.20 13.66
CA ALA A 355 4.07 12.65 13.71
C ALA A 355 5.01 11.51 14.11
N ASP A 356 6.28 11.62 13.68
CA ASP A 356 7.35 10.68 14.00
C ASP A 356 8.40 11.34 14.85
N GLY A 357 8.96 10.61 15.81
CA GLY A 357 10.02 11.12 16.63
C GLY A 357 11.02 10.07 17.07
N VAL A 358 12.10 10.56 17.66
CA VAL A 358 13.13 9.73 18.27
C VAL A 358 13.61 10.42 19.55
N PHE A 359 13.73 9.65 20.63
CA PHE A 359 14.60 9.97 21.75
C PHE A 359 16.01 9.44 21.50
N ARG A 360 17.02 10.29 21.66
CA ARG A 360 18.42 9.90 21.83
C ARG A 360 18.94 10.51 23.10
N ALA A 361 19.32 9.66 24.06
CA ALA A 361 19.59 10.07 25.44
C ALA A 361 18.42 10.89 26.02
N ASP A 362 18.63 12.16 26.35
CA ASP A 362 17.65 13.08 26.91
C ASP A 362 17.03 14.03 25.87
N THR A 363 17.36 13.86 24.59
CA THR A 363 16.91 14.74 23.51
C THR A 363 15.76 14.11 22.72
N LEU A 364 14.65 14.82 22.60
CA LEU A 364 13.57 14.53 21.66
C LEU A 364 13.83 15.24 20.34
N SER A 365 13.69 14.49 19.26
CA SER A 365 13.51 15.00 17.92
C SER A 365 12.13 14.56 17.43
N LEU A 366 11.26 15.49 17.05
CA LEU A 366 9.92 15.19 16.54
C LEU A 366 9.71 15.91 15.21
N VAL A 367 9.32 15.17 14.18
CA VAL A 367 8.97 15.68 12.86
C VAL A 367 7.44 15.79 12.79
N ILE A 368 6.96 17.02 12.64
CA ILE A 368 5.53 17.32 12.46
C ILE A 368 5.34 17.86 11.06
N GLU A 369 4.47 17.21 10.32
CA GLU A 369 4.18 17.55 8.94
C GLU A 369 2.71 17.92 8.83
N GLN A 370 2.42 19.11 8.29
CA GLN A 370 1.07 19.63 8.14
C GLN A 370 0.72 19.70 6.65
N ARG A 371 -0.38 19.05 6.26
CA ARG A 371 -0.97 19.21 4.93
C ARG A 371 -1.72 20.54 4.84
N VAL A 372 -1.41 21.34 3.82
CA VAL A 372 -2.04 22.62 3.56
C VAL A 372 -2.94 22.49 2.34
N SER A 373 -4.26 22.52 2.55
CA SER A 373 -5.32 22.37 1.54
C SER A 373 -5.46 23.56 0.55
N ALA A 374 -4.39 24.29 0.24
CA ALA A 374 -4.44 25.47 -0.61
C ALA A 374 -4.06 25.14 -2.07
N ALA A 375 -5.04 24.82 -2.93
CA ALA A 375 -4.98 24.73 -4.40
C ALA A 375 -3.84 23.89 -5.07
N GLY A 376 -2.98 23.28 -4.27
CA GLY A 376 -1.96 22.32 -4.62
C GLY A 376 -1.44 21.81 -3.28
N ASP A 377 -1.69 20.53 -2.98
CA ASP A 377 -1.37 19.92 -1.70
C ASP A 377 0.09 20.18 -1.33
N SER A 378 0.29 21.19 -0.48
CA SER A 378 1.61 21.63 -0.05
C SER A 378 1.81 21.11 1.36
N VAL A 379 2.94 20.46 1.59
CA VAL A 379 3.30 19.90 2.89
C VAL A 379 4.31 20.83 3.54
N SER A 380 4.02 21.27 4.76
CA SER A 380 5.02 21.97 5.58
C SER A 380 5.55 21.01 6.64
N ALA A 381 6.86 20.79 6.67
CA ALA A 381 7.54 19.94 7.65
C ALA A 381 8.31 20.79 8.66
N TYR A 382 8.17 20.48 9.94
CA TYR A 382 8.88 21.11 11.04
C TYR A 382 9.54 20.06 11.91
N LEU A 383 10.82 20.29 12.21
CA LEU A 383 11.56 19.46 13.16
C LEU A 383 11.61 20.21 14.50
N LEU A 384 11.13 19.57 15.57
CA LEU A 384 11.26 20.06 16.94
C LEU A 384 12.38 19.28 17.63
N VAL A 385 13.40 19.98 18.14
CA VAL A 385 14.54 19.35 18.84
C VAL A 385 14.76 20.02 20.19
N GLY A 386 14.88 19.23 21.24
CA GLY A 386 15.28 19.75 22.54
C GLY A 386 15.36 18.69 23.63
N PRO A 387 15.86 19.08 24.81
CA PRO A 387 15.84 18.19 25.94
C PRO A 387 14.39 17.85 26.31
N THR A 388 14.19 16.70 26.93
CA THR A 388 12.89 16.33 27.46
C THR A 388 13.02 15.75 28.84
N SER A 389 12.05 16.14 29.66
CA SER A 389 11.86 15.62 30.99
C SER A 389 10.36 15.33 31.12
N PRO A 390 9.96 14.08 31.40
CA PRO A 390 8.54 13.74 31.57
C PRO A 390 7.91 14.43 32.80
N SER A 391 8.71 15.15 33.60
CA SER A 391 8.29 15.82 34.85
C SER A 391 8.31 17.35 34.80
N THR A 392 8.86 17.99 33.76
CA THR A 392 9.00 19.45 33.71
C THR A 392 8.76 20.01 32.32
N ALA A 393 8.09 21.15 32.24
CA ALA A 393 8.00 21.92 31.00
C ALA A 393 9.40 22.17 30.43
N THR A 394 9.58 21.89 29.14
CA THR A 394 10.87 22.01 28.47
C THR A 394 10.71 22.74 27.15
N THR A 395 11.73 23.48 26.74
CA THR A 395 11.72 24.23 25.48
C THR A 395 12.35 23.40 24.36
N LEU A 396 11.62 23.23 23.26
CA LEU A 396 12.09 22.64 22.01
C LEU A 396 12.39 23.76 21.00
N THR A 397 13.49 23.62 20.27
CA THR A 397 13.83 24.48 19.13
C THR A 397 13.09 23.96 17.90
N ALA A 398 12.37 24.83 17.20
CA ALA A 398 11.71 24.49 15.95
C ALA A 398 12.59 24.85 14.75
N TYR A 399 12.65 23.95 13.79
CA TYR A 399 13.39 24.09 12.53
C TYR A 399 12.44 23.94 11.34
N ASP A 400 12.67 24.69 10.26
CA ASP A 400 12.00 24.47 8.97
C ASP A 400 12.61 23.30 8.18
N ALA A 401 12.05 23.03 6.99
CA ALA A 401 12.53 21.98 6.09
C ALA A 401 13.99 22.18 5.62
N GLU A 402 14.52 23.42 5.65
CA GLU A 402 15.93 23.71 5.38
C GLU A 402 16.81 23.70 6.65
N LEU A 403 16.29 23.18 7.76
CA LEU A 403 16.95 23.11 9.06
C LEU A 403 17.38 24.47 9.61
N ARG A 404 16.66 25.55 9.26
CA ARG A 404 16.87 26.87 9.84
C ARG A 404 16.00 26.99 11.09
N VAL A 405 16.56 27.56 12.16
CA VAL A 405 15.81 27.83 13.39
C VAL A 405 14.72 28.86 13.09
N VAL A 406 13.47 28.52 13.38
CA VAL A 406 12.32 29.40 13.16
C VAL A 406 11.81 30.02 14.45
N ASP A 407 11.74 29.25 15.54
CA ASP A 407 11.28 29.70 16.86
C ASP A 407 11.59 28.63 17.93
N SER A 408 11.03 28.80 19.12
CA SER A 408 11.04 27.83 20.20
C SER A 408 9.63 27.59 20.76
N LEU A 409 9.32 26.33 21.07
CA LEU A 409 8.04 25.91 21.63
C LEU A 409 8.26 25.32 23.03
N THR A 410 7.31 25.54 23.94
CA THR A 410 7.30 24.91 25.25
C THR A 410 6.45 23.65 25.20
N VAL A 411 7.00 22.54 25.66
CA VAL A 411 6.31 21.25 25.77
C VAL A 411 6.21 20.86 27.24
N GLU A 412 5.00 20.58 27.68
CA GLU A 412 4.70 20.19 29.06
C GLU A 412 3.83 18.94 29.06
N ARG A 413 4.15 17.96 29.91
CA ARG A 413 3.32 16.76 30.07
C ARG A 413 2.01 17.15 30.76
N VAL A 414 0.89 16.75 30.16
CA VAL A 414 -0.43 16.91 30.76
C VAL A 414 -0.64 15.76 31.73
N PRO A 415 -0.90 16.02 33.03
CA PRO A 415 -1.20 14.96 33.97
C PRO A 415 -2.43 14.17 33.50
N PRO A 416 -2.43 12.83 33.61
CA PRO A 416 -3.62 12.05 33.29
C PRO A 416 -4.78 12.58 34.13
N LEU A 417 -5.94 12.78 33.50
CA LEU A 417 -7.15 13.13 34.23
C LEU A 417 -7.39 12.04 35.28
N PRO A 418 -7.74 12.39 36.54
CA PRO A 418 -8.10 11.39 37.53
C PRO A 418 -9.23 10.54 36.97
N GLN A 419 -8.98 9.24 36.83
CA GLN A 419 -10.00 8.29 36.39
C GLN A 419 -11.15 8.30 37.43
N PRO A 420 -12.41 8.40 36.99
CA PRO A 420 -13.57 8.52 37.89
C PRO A 420 -13.82 7.27 38.75
#